data_AF-A0A3B7PY20-F1
#
_entry.id   AF-A0A3B7PY20-F1
#
_cell.length_a   1.000
_cell.length_b   1.000
_cell.length_c   1.000
_cell.angle_alpha   90.00
_cell.angle_beta   90.00
_cell.angle_gamma   90.00
#
_symmetry.space_group_name_H-M   'P 1'
#
loop_
_entity.id
_entity.type
_entity.pdbx_description
1 polymer ?
#
loop_
_entity_poly.entity_id
_entity_poly.type
_entity_poly.pdbx_seq_one_letter_code
_entity_poly.pdbx_strand_id
1 'polypeptide(L)'
;MQKITAASNALIICLSLAACQPEAGNAQAQQRNFVCKALIEGFLSAQQLNRYELHQIQPAQQGAELYIYKAQPEHSASVMPQQRKLHFACQQASARKFQIQLSGPQQENAQALLSVELPEPAQLKALTAFSLNPQ
;
A
#
# COMPACT_ATOMS: atom_id res chain seq x y z
N MET A 1 -11.22 -23.61 -60.86
CA MET A 1 -10.12 -24.40 -60.26
C MET A 1 -9.18 -23.43 -59.55
N GLN A 2 -8.81 -23.77 -58.32
CA GLN A 2 -7.95 -23.03 -57.37
C GLN A 2 -6.62 -22.60 -58.00
N LYS A 3 -6.06 -21.44 -57.57
CA LYS A 3 -4.82 -21.35 -56.77
C LYS A 3 -4.79 -20.04 -55.98
N ILE A 4 -4.85 -20.16 -54.66
CA ILE A 4 -4.64 -19.09 -53.68
C ILE A 4 -3.13 -19.04 -53.44
N THR A 5 -2.48 -17.94 -53.77
CA THR A 5 -1.10 -17.69 -53.38
C THR A 5 -1.11 -16.58 -52.33
N ALA A 6 -1.03 -17.00 -51.08
CA ALA A 6 -0.94 -16.14 -49.91
C ALA A 6 0.43 -15.44 -49.88
N ALA A 7 0.45 -14.15 -50.23
CA ALA A 7 1.54 -13.26 -49.87
C ALA A 7 1.17 -12.58 -48.55
N SER A 8 1.76 -13.14 -47.49
CA SER A 8 1.67 -12.74 -46.10
C SER A 8 2.23 -11.34 -45.88
N ASN A 9 1.40 -10.30 -45.97
CA ASN A 9 1.70 -9.00 -45.36
C ASN A 9 1.11 -8.99 -43.95
N ALA A 10 1.97 -9.33 -42.99
CA ALA A 10 1.70 -9.25 -41.57
C ALA A 10 1.20 -7.83 -41.21
N LEU A 11 -0.09 -7.74 -40.89
CA LEU A 11 -0.70 -6.58 -40.26
C LEU A 11 -0.05 -6.46 -38.88
N ILE A 12 0.97 -5.62 -38.76
CA ILE A 12 1.57 -5.24 -37.48
C ILE A 12 0.50 -4.44 -36.74
N ILE A 13 -0.33 -5.16 -36.00
CA ILE A 13 -1.18 -4.58 -34.97
C ILE A 13 -0.23 -4.19 -33.85
N CYS A 14 0.39 -3.01 -33.97
CA CYS A 14 0.89 -2.26 -32.82
C CYS A 14 -0.35 -1.83 -32.02
N LEU A 15 -0.97 -2.77 -31.32
CA LEU A 15 -1.74 -2.46 -30.13
C LEU A 15 -0.74 -1.76 -29.21
N SER A 16 -0.79 -0.43 -29.20
CA SER A 16 -0.29 0.36 -28.10
C SER A 16 -0.94 -0.23 -26.85
N LEU A 17 -0.18 -1.06 -26.14
CA LEU A 17 -0.45 -1.33 -24.74
C LEU A 17 -0.34 0.03 -24.04
N ALA A 18 -1.43 0.80 -24.05
CA ALA A 18 -1.73 1.76 -23.01
C ALA A 18 -2.07 0.96 -21.74
N ALA A 19 -1.18 0.05 -21.34
CA ALA A 19 -1.23 -0.61 -20.06
C ALA A 19 -0.48 0.32 -19.11
N CYS A 20 -1.20 0.77 -18.10
CA CYS A 20 -0.71 1.67 -17.05
C CYS A 20 -0.33 3.06 -17.55
N GLN A 21 -1.34 3.90 -17.83
CA GLN A 21 -1.18 5.27 -17.34
C GLN A 21 -1.02 5.12 -15.82
N PRO A 22 0.15 5.45 -15.23
CA PRO A 22 0.19 5.61 -13.78
C PRO A 22 -0.88 6.65 -13.52
N GLU A 23 -1.93 6.29 -12.78
CA GLU A 23 -2.97 7.24 -12.43
C GLU A 23 -2.22 8.47 -11.90
N ALA A 24 -2.34 9.59 -12.59
CA ALA A 24 -1.86 10.88 -12.11
C ALA A 24 -2.66 11.35 -10.87
N GLY A 25 -3.19 10.39 -10.10
CA GLY A 25 -3.90 10.50 -8.86
C GLY A 25 -2.90 10.73 -7.73
N ASN A 26 -2.47 11.98 -7.64
CA ASN A 26 -2.06 12.64 -6.42
C ASN A 26 -0.85 12.01 -5.69
N ALA A 27 0.35 12.51 -5.97
CA ALA A 27 1.60 12.16 -5.28
C ALA A 27 1.47 12.18 -3.74
N GLN A 28 0.58 13.02 -3.19
CA GLN A 28 0.28 13.05 -1.76
C GLN A 28 -0.42 11.77 -1.26
N ALA A 29 -1.35 11.20 -2.05
CA ALA A 29 -2.02 9.95 -1.71
C ALA A 29 -1.03 8.77 -1.74
N GLN A 30 -0.12 8.76 -2.72
CA GLN A 30 0.94 7.76 -2.78
C GLN A 30 1.89 7.86 -1.58
N GLN A 31 2.32 9.08 -1.22
CA GLN A 31 3.17 9.31 -0.05
C GLN A 31 2.47 8.88 1.24
N ARG A 32 1.20 9.24 1.42
CA ARG A 32 0.40 8.82 2.57
C ARG A 32 0.34 7.29 2.66
N ASN A 33 0.00 6.63 1.56
CA ASN A 33 -0.06 5.16 1.49
C ASN A 33 1.28 4.52 1.86
N PHE A 34 2.39 5.07 1.35
CA PHE A 34 3.73 4.57 1.66
C PHE A 34 4.02 4.66 3.16
N VAL A 35 3.79 5.84 3.77
CA VAL A 35 4.06 6.05 5.20
C VAL A 35 3.15 5.19 6.06
N CYS A 36 1.85 5.14 5.77
CA CYS A 36 0.89 4.32 6.51
C CYS A 36 1.26 2.83 6.48
N LYS A 37 1.63 2.29 5.33
CA LYS A 37 2.08 0.89 5.21
C LYS A 37 3.34 0.64 6.03
N ALA A 38 4.35 1.50 5.90
CA ALA A 38 5.59 1.35 6.66
C ALA A 38 5.36 1.40 8.18
N LEU A 39 4.47 2.27 8.66
CA LEU A 39 4.11 2.32 10.09
C LEU A 39 3.41 1.06 10.56
N ILE A 40 2.45 0.55 9.79
CA ILE A 40 1.72 -0.68 10.14
C ILE A 40 2.67 -1.88 10.11
N GLU A 41 3.52 -1.98 9.08
CA GLU A 41 4.54 -3.04 8.99
C GLU A 41 5.53 -2.97 10.15
N GLY A 42 5.99 -1.78 10.53
CA GLY A 42 6.83 -1.58 11.70
C GLY A 42 6.15 -2.03 12.99
N PHE A 43 4.86 -1.70 13.17
CA PHE A 43 4.07 -2.19 14.30
C PHE A 43 3.92 -3.71 14.30
N LEU A 44 3.53 -4.30 13.16
CA LEU A 44 3.37 -5.75 13.02
C LEU A 44 4.69 -6.46 13.32
N SER A 45 5.81 -5.94 12.84
CA SER A 45 7.14 -6.52 13.07
C SER A 45 7.53 -6.45 14.55
N ALA A 46 7.33 -5.30 15.20
CA ALA A 46 7.60 -5.13 16.63
C ALA A 46 6.73 -6.05 17.50
N GLN A 47 5.51 -6.39 17.06
CA GLN A 47 4.59 -7.30 17.73
C GLN A 47 4.75 -8.77 17.31
N GLN A 48 5.78 -9.12 16.52
CA GLN A 48 6.00 -10.47 15.98
C GLN A 48 4.83 -11.01 15.11
N LEU A 49 4.04 -10.10 14.53
CA LEU A 49 2.91 -10.37 13.64
C LEU A 49 3.32 -10.33 12.16
N ASN A 50 4.55 -10.74 11.83
CA ASN A 50 5.14 -10.67 10.49
C ASN A 50 4.38 -11.45 9.40
N ARG A 51 3.41 -12.27 9.80
CA ARG A 51 2.59 -13.09 8.90
C ARG A 51 1.31 -12.41 8.43
N TYR A 52 1.04 -11.22 8.94
CA TYR A 52 -0.06 -10.40 8.48
C TYR A 52 0.37 -9.62 7.24
N GLU A 53 -0.38 -9.82 6.16
CA GLU A 53 -0.15 -9.10 4.91
C GLU A 53 -1.33 -8.20 4.59
N LEU A 54 -1.03 -7.12 3.87
CA LEU A 54 -2.03 -6.16 3.42
C LEU A 54 -3.00 -6.85 2.45
N HIS A 55 -4.26 -6.93 2.84
CA HIS A 55 -5.32 -7.53 2.04
C HIS A 55 -6.07 -6.48 1.24
N GLN A 56 -6.43 -5.36 1.87
CA GLN A 56 -7.23 -4.31 1.23
C GLN A 56 -6.98 -2.96 1.88
N ILE A 57 -7.05 -1.90 1.08
CA ILE A 57 -7.19 -0.52 1.56
C ILE A 57 -8.59 -0.05 1.20
N GLN A 58 -9.32 0.50 2.16
CA GLN A 58 -10.61 1.13 1.92
C GLN A 58 -10.47 2.65 1.98
N PRO A 59 -11.16 3.38 1.09
CA PRO A 59 -11.12 4.83 1.06
C PRO A 59 -11.58 5.42 2.38
N ALA A 60 -11.03 6.58 2.73
CA ALA A 60 -11.23 7.17 4.03
C ALA A 60 -12.70 7.48 4.31
N GLN A 61 -13.22 6.93 5.41
CA GLN A 61 -14.43 7.47 6.04
C GLN A 61 -13.96 8.43 7.14
N GLN A 62 -14.43 9.68 7.09
CA GLN A 62 -14.08 10.72 8.08
C GLN A 62 -12.57 11.08 8.15
N GLY A 63 -11.84 10.98 7.03
CA GLY A 63 -10.46 11.47 6.93
C GLY A 63 -9.35 10.49 7.35
N ALA A 64 -9.70 9.26 7.76
CA ALA A 64 -8.76 8.17 7.99
C ALA A 64 -8.97 7.03 6.99
N GLU A 65 -7.91 6.63 6.28
CA GLU A 65 -7.96 5.45 5.41
C GLU A 65 -7.86 4.17 6.24
N LEU A 66 -8.58 3.14 5.82
CA LEU A 66 -8.65 1.88 6.54
C LEU A 66 -7.81 0.81 5.83
N TYR A 67 -6.80 0.28 6.53
CA TYR A 67 -5.88 -0.73 6.04
C TYR A 67 -6.21 -2.07 6.71
N ILE A 68 -6.59 -3.04 5.90
CA ILE A 68 -7.04 -4.36 6.35
C ILE A 68 -5.91 -5.36 6.10
N TYR A 69 -5.39 -5.93 7.19
CA TYR A 69 -4.37 -6.95 7.16
C TYR A 69 -4.97 -8.31 7.54
N LYS A 70 -4.49 -9.36 6.87
CA LYS A 70 -4.95 -10.74 7.10
C LYS A 70 -3.73 -11.64 7.31
N ALA A 71 -3.83 -12.56 8.26
CA ALA A 71 -2.80 -13.57 8.46
C ALA A 71 -2.71 -14.49 7.24
N GLN A 72 -1.50 -14.77 6.77
CA GLN A 72 -1.24 -15.80 5.76
C GLN A 72 -1.42 -17.20 6.38
N PRO A 73 -2.21 -18.11 5.77
CA PRO A 73 -2.38 -19.46 6.28
C PRO A 73 -1.04 -20.22 6.31
N GLU A 74 -0.80 -21.02 7.36
CA GLU A 74 0.27 -22.02 7.31
C GLU A 74 -0.09 -23.09 6.28
N HIS A 75 0.92 -23.64 5.61
CA HIS A 75 0.79 -24.79 4.70
C HIS A 75 0.24 -26.07 5.37
N SER A 76 -0.04 -26.07 6.68
CA SER A 76 -0.67 -27.20 7.37
C SER A 76 -2.19 -27.16 7.18
N ALA A 77 -2.70 -28.05 6.33
CA ALA A 77 -4.11 -28.35 6.21
C ALA A 77 -4.68 -28.78 7.58
N SER A 78 -5.44 -27.91 8.23
CA SER A 78 -6.44 -28.29 9.23
C SER A 78 -7.36 -27.11 9.51
N VAL A 79 -8.67 -27.32 9.29
CA VAL A 79 -9.82 -26.55 9.78
C VAL A 79 -9.47 -25.11 10.20
N MET A 80 -9.34 -24.19 9.24
CA MET A 80 -8.97 -22.80 9.55
C MET A 80 -10.10 -22.11 10.34
N PRO A 81 -9.90 -21.67 11.60
CA PRO A 81 -10.77 -20.68 12.20
C PRO A 81 -10.74 -19.42 11.32
N GLN A 82 -11.85 -18.68 11.25
CA GLN A 82 -11.89 -17.43 10.49
C GLN A 82 -10.71 -16.54 10.91
N GLN A 83 -9.72 -16.39 10.01
CA GLN A 83 -8.51 -15.63 10.31
C GLN A 83 -8.92 -14.19 10.65
N ARG A 84 -8.61 -13.76 11.88
CA ARG A 84 -8.97 -12.42 12.34
C ARG A 84 -8.29 -11.40 11.44
N LYS A 85 -9.09 -10.50 10.87
CA LYS A 85 -8.57 -9.34 10.17
C LYS A 85 -8.13 -8.30 11.21
N LEU A 86 -6.99 -7.69 10.98
CA LEU A 86 -6.58 -6.49 11.70
C LEU A 86 -6.94 -5.29 10.84
N HIS A 87 -7.66 -4.35 11.42
CA HIS A 87 -8.02 -3.11 10.73
C HIS A 87 -7.24 -1.97 11.39
N PHE A 88 -6.50 -1.24 10.57
CA PHE A 88 -5.75 -0.07 10.99
C PHE A 88 -6.34 1.17 10.34
N ALA A 89 -6.78 2.12 11.14
CA ALA A 89 -7.10 3.45 10.66
C ALA A 89 -5.79 4.26 10.62
N CYS A 90 -5.38 4.68 9.42
CA CYS A 90 -4.27 5.60 9.26
C CYS A 90 -4.81 6.99 8.90
N GLN A 91 -4.39 7.98 9.66
CA GLN A 91 -4.79 9.37 9.43
C GLN A 91 -3.56 10.26 9.34
N GLN A 92 -3.68 11.24 8.44
CA GLN A 92 -2.69 12.27 8.25
C GLN A 92 -3.14 13.50 9.05
N ALA A 93 -2.67 13.61 10.29
CA ALA A 93 -3.03 14.69 11.20
C ALA A 93 -2.49 16.07 10.75
N SER A 94 -1.42 16.08 9.96
CA SER A 94 -0.90 17.28 9.28
C SER A 94 -0.17 16.90 8.00
N ALA A 95 0.34 17.87 7.24
CA ALA A 95 1.15 17.61 6.04
C ALA A 95 2.30 16.59 6.27
N ARG A 96 2.83 16.50 7.49
CA ARG A 96 3.97 15.65 7.85
C ARG A 96 3.72 14.69 9.00
N LYS A 97 2.61 14.82 9.73
CA LYS A 97 2.30 13.98 10.88
C LYS A 97 1.31 12.89 10.50
N PHE A 98 1.71 11.65 10.71
CA PHE A 98 0.91 10.46 10.45
C PHE A 98 0.72 9.70 11.75
N GLN A 99 -0.44 9.05 11.89
CA GLN A 99 -0.72 8.19 13.02
C GLN A 99 -1.58 7.01 12.60
N ILE A 100 -1.32 5.86 13.23
CA ILE A 100 -2.08 4.63 13.03
C ILE A 100 -2.79 4.24 14.33
N GLN A 101 -3.98 3.69 14.18
CA GLN A 101 -4.85 3.25 15.27
C GLN A 101 -5.43 1.88 14.93
N LEU A 102 -5.63 1.03 15.93
CA LEU A 102 -6.42 -0.18 15.72
C LEU A 102 -7.89 0.20 15.68
N SER A 103 -8.56 -0.12 14.59
CA SER A 103 -10.01 0.04 14.45
C SER A 103 -10.69 -1.31 14.69
N GLY A 104 -11.63 -1.37 15.62
CA GLY A 104 -12.41 -2.56 15.92
C GLY A 104 -13.85 -2.19 16.26
N PRO A 105 -14.80 -3.14 16.18
CA PRO A 105 -16.24 -2.89 16.38
C PRO A 105 -16.60 -2.38 17.79
N GLN A 106 -15.64 -2.34 18.72
CA GLN A 106 -15.86 -2.00 20.13
C GLN A 106 -14.98 -0.84 20.63
N GLN A 107 -14.22 -0.18 19.75
CA GLN A 107 -13.35 0.93 20.12
C GLN A 107 -13.96 2.26 19.71
N GLU A 108 -14.77 2.82 20.60
CA GLU A 108 -15.28 4.21 20.50
C GLU A 108 -14.17 5.24 20.83
N ASN A 109 -13.10 4.82 21.52
CA ASN A 109 -11.91 5.62 21.83
C ASN A 109 -10.66 4.99 21.23
N ALA A 110 -10.43 5.23 19.94
CA ALA A 110 -9.27 4.73 19.23
C ALA A 110 -8.00 5.50 19.66
N GLN A 111 -7.15 4.88 20.47
CA GLN A 111 -5.86 5.44 20.86
C GLN A 111 -4.82 5.21 19.76
N ALA A 112 -3.99 6.23 19.50
CA ALA A 112 -2.86 6.13 18.57
C ALA A 112 -1.89 5.04 19.02
N LEU A 113 -1.68 4.03 18.18
CA LEU A 113 -0.69 2.97 18.42
C LEU A 113 0.73 3.46 18.11
N LEU A 114 0.86 4.21 17.02
CA LEU A 114 2.12 4.76 16.58
C LEU A 114 1.86 6.06 15.83
N SER A 115 2.70 7.07 16.08
CA SER A 115 2.70 8.33 15.35
C SER A 115 4.12 8.66 14.92
N VAL A 116 4.24 9.19 13.70
CA VAL A 116 5.51 9.68 13.16
C VAL A 116 5.29 11.09 12.63
N GLU A 117 6.32 11.91 12.76
CA GLU A 117 6.42 13.18 12.04
C GLU A 117 7.58 13.08 11.05
N LEU A 118 7.29 13.28 9.77
CA LEU A 118 8.31 13.27 8.74
C LEU A 118 9.17 14.52 8.84
N PRO A 119 10.51 14.41 8.76
CA PRO A 119 11.39 15.57 8.65
C PRO A 119 11.09 16.36 7.39
N GLU A 120 11.57 17.61 7.34
CA GLU A 120 11.47 18.39 6.11
C GLU A 120 12.26 17.72 4.97
N PRO A 121 11.83 17.84 3.69
CA PRO A 121 12.54 17.23 2.57
C PRO A 121 14.02 17.63 2.48
N ALA A 122 14.35 18.86 2.85
CA ALA A 122 15.74 19.34 2.92
C ALA A 122 16.56 18.59 3.98
N GLN A 123 15.95 18.26 5.12
CA GLN A 123 16.58 17.48 6.18
C GLN A 123 16.67 16.00 5.80
N LEU A 124 15.66 15.45 5.13
CA LEU A 124 15.70 14.07 4.63
C LEU A 124 16.89 13.84 3.70
N LYS A 125 17.19 14.77 2.78
CA LYS A 125 18.40 14.70 1.94
C LYS A 125 19.70 14.66 2.74
N ALA A 126 19.75 15.33 3.89
CA ALA A 126 20.92 15.32 4.76
C ALA A 126 21.02 14.03 5.61
N LEU A 127 19.91 13.30 5.78
CA LEU A 127 19.83 12.08 6.59
C LEU A 127 19.96 10.80 5.74
N THR A 128 19.83 10.89 4.42
CA THR A 128 20.05 9.75 3.53
C THR A 128 21.55 9.58 3.25
N ALA A 129 22.09 8.39 3.52
CA ALA A 129 23.47 8.04 3.16
C ALA A 129 23.70 8.01 1.63
N PHE A 130 22.64 8.04 0.84
CA PHE A 130 22.67 8.02 -0.62
C PHE A 130 22.41 9.43 -1.15
N SER A 131 23.42 10.03 -1.78
CA SER A 131 23.26 11.24 -2.56
C SER A 131 22.93 10.85 -4.00
N LEU A 132 21.67 11.02 -4.40
CA LEU A 132 21.28 10.85 -5.80
C LEU A 132 21.85 12.04 -6.58
N ASN A 133 23.03 11.85 -7.16
CA ASN A 133 23.66 12.85 -8.02
C ASN A 133 22.89 12.87 -9.36
N PRO A 134 22.17 13.96 -9.71
CA PRO A 134 21.55 14.05 -11.02
C PRO A 134 22.66 14.31 -12.04
N GLN A 135 22.93 13.33 -12.90
CA GLN A 135 23.66 13.57 -14.16
C GLN A 135 22.73 14.18 -15.18
#